data_AF-A0A7V4F0Y6-F1
#
_entry.id   AF-A0A7V4F0Y6-F1
#
_cell.length_a   1.000
_cell.length_b   1.000
_cell.length_c   1.000
_cell.angle_alpha   90.00
_cell.angle_beta   90.00
_cell.angle_gamma   90.00
#
_symmetry.space_group_name_H-M   'P 1'
#
loop_
_entity.id
_entity.type
_entity.pdbx_description
1 polymer ?
#
loop_
_entity_poly.entity_id
_entity_poly.type
_entity_poly.pdbx_seq_one_letter_code
_entity_poly.pdbx_strand_id
1 'polypeptide(L)'
;MIKSFTRFILIALLFVVAHSLSAQVIVRSTQDTATYASLKLAFDAINSGAFTGSIEVLIDDNLVETDPPVLKASGVGSANYTSVVIFPTSEYTISGNLGNYKAVIILEDADNVTIDGRV
;
A
#
# COMPACT_ATOMS: atom_id res chain seq x y z
N MET A 1 9.69 -46.85 12.94
CA MET A 1 9.80 -45.62 13.76
C MET A 1 10.16 -44.36 12.96
N ILE A 2 10.91 -44.42 11.85
CA ILE A 2 11.27 -43.23 11.05
C ILE A 2 10.11 -42.63 10.22
N LYS A 3 9.18 -43.44 9.71
CA LYS A 3 8.08 -42.99 8.82
C LYS A 3 7.02 -42.10 9.50
N SER A 4 6.84 -42.20 10.82
CA SER A 4 5.90 -41.34 11.57
C SER A 4 6.50 -39.98 11.91
N PHE A 5 7.82 -39.92 12.13
CA PHE A 5 8.56 -38.70 12.42
C PHE A 5 8.63 -37.76 11.20
N THR A 6 8.77 -38.31 10.00
CA THR A 6 8.75 -37.53 8.73
C THR A 6 7.39 -36.91 8.45
N ARG A 7 6.29 -37.59 8.82
CA ARG A 7 4.91 -37.07 8.68
C ARG A 7 4.61 -35.94 9.66
N PHE A 8 5.16 -35.98 10.86
CA PHE A 8 5.07 -34.89 11.83
C PHE A 8 5.85 -33.64 11.38
N ILE A 9 7.03 -33.82 10.77
CA ILE A 9 7.82 -32.71 10.19
C ILE A 9 7.11 -32.06 8.99
N LEU A 10 6.48 -32.86 8.12
CA LEU A 10 5.70 -32.35 6.98
C LEU A 10 4.46 -31.56 7.38
N ILE A 11 3.80 -31.91 8.48
CA ILE A 11 2.63 -31.17 9.01
C ILE A 11 3.08 -29.89 9.74
N ALA A 12 4.20 -29.92 10.46
CA ALA A 12 4.79 -28.72 11.08
C ALA A 12 5.32 -27.72 10.03
N LEU A 13 5.83 -28.18 8.88
CA LEU A 13 6.23 -27.33 7.76
C LEU A 13 5.03 -26.66 7.05
N LEU A 14 3.83 -27.24 7.15
CA LEU A 14 2.61 -26.70 6.52
C LEU A 14 1.92 -25.61 7.37
N PHE A 15 2.32 -25.44 8.64
CA PHE A 15 1.64 -24.58 9.62
C PHE A 15 2.36 -23.26 9.92
N VAL A 16 3.53 -23.02 9.36
CA VAL A 16 4.29 -21.77 9.56
C VAL A 16 4.29 -21.01 8.25
N VAL A 17 3.20 -20.29 7.98
CA VAL A 17 3.19 -18.88 7.55
C VAL A 17 1.72 -18.43 7.52
N ALA A 18 1.19 -17.99 8.65
CA ALA A 18 0.09 -17.02 8.64
C ALA A 18 0.76 -15.65 8.76
N HIS A 19 1.16 -15.06 7.64
CA HIS A 19 1.39 -13.62 7.63
C HIS A 19 0.00 -13.01 7.79
N SER A 20 -0.26 -12.39 8.94
CA SER A 20 -1.31 -11.39 9.00
C SER A 20 -0.91 -10.31 7.99
N LEU A 21 -1.45 -10.38 6.77
CA LEU A 21 -1.49 -9.23 5.87
C LEU A 21 -2.48 -8.27 6.54
N SER A 22 -2.00 -7.48 7.50
CA SER A 22 -2.77 -6.32 7.93
C SER A 22 -2.94 -5.46 6.68
N ALA A 23 -4.18 -5.21 6.30
CA ALA A 23 -4.46 -4.10 5.39
C ALA A 23 -4.01 -2.83 6.11
N GLN A 24 -3.06 -2.10 5.55
CA GLN A 24 -2.55 -0.88 6.19
C GLN A 24 -2.95 0.37 5.41
N VAL A 25 -3.29 0.22 4.13
CA VAL A 25 -3.72 1.30 3.24
C VAL A 25 -4.97 0.87 2.49
N ILE A 26 -6.02 1.68 2.50
CA ILE A 26 -7.26 1.46 1.74
C ILE A 26 -7.29 2.47 0.60
N VAL A 27 -7.43 2.01 -0.65
CA VAL A 27 -7.63 2.88 -1.80
C VAL A 27 -9.08 2.77 -2.24
N ARG A 28 -9.75 3.92 -2.38
CA ARG A 28 -11.14 4.02 -2.79
C ARG A 28 -11.28 4.99 -3.95
N SER A 29 -12.03 4.59 -4.96
CA SER A 29 -12.57 5.48 -6.01
C SER A 29 -14.09 5.45 -5.97
N THR A 30 -14.74 6.10 -6.93
CA THR A 30 -16.20 6.00 -7.09
C THR A 30 -16.68 4.61 -7.50
N GLN A 31 -15.80 3.79 -8.11
CA GLN A 31 -16.15 2.50 -8.69
C GLN A 31 -15.62 1.32 -7.88
N ASP A 32 -14.47 1.49 -7.22
CA ASP A 32 -13.71 0.39 -6.63
C ASP A 32 -13.18 0.73 -5.24
N THR A 33 -12.92 -0.31 -4.44
CA THR A 33 -12.20 -0.20 -3.17
C THR A 33 -11.31 -1.43 -3.00
N ALA A 34 -10.05 -1.22 -2.64
CA ALA A 34 -9.14 -2.31 -2.31
C ALA A 34 -8.20 -1.94 -1.16
N THR A 35 -7.62 -2.96 -0.54
CA THR A 35 -6.68 -2.82 0.57
C THR A 35 -5.29 -3.28 0.18
N TYR A 36 -4.28 -2.55 0.62
CA TYR A 36 -2.88 -2.78 0.34
C TYR A 36 -2.08 -2.85 1.64
N ALA A 37 -1.01 -3.65 1.61
CA ALA A 37 -0.10 -3.81 2.73
C ALA A 37 0.92 -2.66 2.83
N SER A 38 0.97 -1.74 1.86
CA SER A 38 1.88 -0.60 1.84
C SER A 38 1.38 0.52 0.92
N LEU A 39 1.91 1.74 1.10
CA LEU A 39 1.70 2.86 0.18
C LEU A 39 2.31 2.58 -1.18
N LYS A 40 3.45 1.87 -1.25
CA LYS A 40 4.05 1.45 -2.53
C LYS A 40 3.05 0.71 -3.40
N LEU A 41 2.40 -0.32 -2.85
CA LEU A 41 1.45 -1.15 -3.58
C LEU A 41 0.17 -0.37 -3.95
N ALA A 42 -0.28 0.50 -3.04
CA ALA A 42 -1.41 1.39 -3.31
C ALA A 42 -1.13 2.34 -4.49
N PHE A 43 0.03 2.99 -4.50
CA PHE A 43 0.41 3.89 -5.59
C PHE A 43 0.69 3.14 -6.89
N ASP A 44 1.28 1.94 -6.85
CA ASP A 44 1.42 1.10 -8.04
C ASP A 44 0.07 0.78 -8.69
N ALA A 45 -0.95 0.49 -7.90
CA ALA A 45 -2.31 0.23 -8.40
C ALA A 45 -2.95 1.47 -9.03
N ILE A 46 -2.76 2.64 -8.44
CA ILE A 46 -3.21 3.92 -9.03
C ILE A 46 -2.47 4.18 -10.35
N ASN A 47 -1.13 4.01 -10.36
CA ASN A 47 -0.29 4.23 -11.54
C ASN A 47 -0.59 3.24 -12.69
N SER A 48 -1.06 2.03 -12.37
CA SER A 48 -1.51 1.05 -13.37
C SER A 48 -2.92 1.31 -13.89
N GLY A 49 -3.61 2.35 -13.39
CA GLY A 49 -4.98 2.69 -13.77
C GLY A 49 -6.05 1.80 -13.15
N ALA A 50 -5.72 1.06 -12.07
CA ALA A 50 -6.71 0.24 -11.37
C ALA A 50 -7.76 1.09 -10.64
N PHE A 51 -7.40 2.34 -10.31
CA PHE A 51 -8.31 3.34 -9.79
C PHE A 51 -8.24 4.59 -10.68
N THR A 52 -9.40 5.18 -10.98
CA THR A 52 -9.51 6.36 -11.83
C THR A 52 -10.48 7.38 -11.24
N GLY A 53 -10.45 8.61 -11.76
CA GLY A 53 -11.30 9.69 -11.27
C GLY A 53 -10.83 10.21 -9.90
N SER A 54 -11.76 10.50 -8.99
CA SER A 54 -11.41 10.95 -7.63
C SER A 54 -11.03 9.74 -6.78
N ILE A 55 -9.87 9.83 -6.12
CA ILE A 55 -9.29 8.74 -5.34
C ILE A 55 -9.04 9.21 -3.90
N GLU A 56 -9.37 8.35 -2.95
CA GLU A 56 -9.00 8.46 -1.55
C GLU A 56 -8.03 7.34 -1.19
N VAL A 57 -6.97 7.69 -0.47
CA VAL A 57 -5.97 6.77 0.08
C VAL A 57 -5.99 6.92 1.60
N LEU A 58 -6.60 5.96 2.28
CA LEU A 58 -6.77 5.96 3.72
C LEU A 58 -5.64 5.17 4.36
N ILE A 59 -4.96 5.76 5.35
CA ILE A 59 -3.97 5.09 6.19
C ILE A 59 -4.71 4.53 7.41
N ASP A 60 -4.71 3.21 7.58
CA ASP A 60 -5.49 2.51 8.61
C ASP A 60 -4.62 1.75 9.63
N ASP A 61 -3.29 1.79 9.48
CA ASP A 61 -2.32 1.28 10.44
C ASP A 61 -0.96 1.97 10.26
N ASN A 62 -0.01 1.70 11.15
CA ASN A 62 1.39 2.11 10.99
C ASN A 62 2.04 1.41 9.79
N LEU A 63 2.85 2.15 9.04
CA LEU A 63 3.53 1.67 7.84
C LEU A 63 5.05 1.66 8.03
N VAL A 64 5.68 0.63 7.47
CA VAL A 64 7.13 0.58 7.25
C VAL A 64 7.37 0.27 5.78
N GLU A 65 7.63 1.31 4.99
CA GLU A 65 7.91 1.20 3.57
C GLU A 65 9.35 0.68 3.35
N THR A 66 9.47 -0.37 2.55
CA THR A 66 10.76 -0.94 2.11
C THR A 66 11.19 -0.42 0.74
N ASP A 67 10.22 0.02 -0.07
CA ASP A 67 10.39 0.54 -1.42
C ASP A 67 9.72 1.91 -1.54
N PRO A 68 10.27 2.83 -2.37
CA PRO A 68 9.80 4.21 -2.46
C PRO A 68 8.38 4.29 -3.01
N PRO A 69 7.39 4.82 -2.26
CA PRO A 69 6.03 5.00 -2.77
C PRO A 69 5.97 6.20 -3.70
N VAL A 70 5.93 5.94 -5.00
CA VAL A 70 5.89 6.97 -6.04
C VAL A 70 4.51 7.03 -6.66
N LEU A 71 3.81 8.15 -6.50
CA LEU A 71 2.62 8.49 -7.25
C LEU A 71 3.03 9.30 -8.49
N LYS A 72 2.67 8.84 -9.68
CA LYS A 72 2.99 9.50 -10.95
C LYS A 72 1.90 10.49 -11.34
N ALA A 73 2.25 11.46 -12.19
CA ALA A 73 1.32 12.35 -12.86
C ALA A 73 0.14 11.60 -13.51
N SER A 74 -1.06 12.19 -13.41
CA SER A 74 -2.20 11.73 -14.19
C SER A 74 -1.91 11.89 -15.68
N GLY A 75 -2.24 10.88 -16.49
CA GLY A 75 -1.90 10.81 -17.91
C GLY A 75 -0.52 10.21 -18.22
N VAL A 76 0.31 9.89 -17.21
CA VAL A 76 1.56 9.14 -17.41
C VAL A 76 1.31 7.63 -17.30
N GLY A 77 1.61 6.91 -18.37
CA GLY A 77 1.31 5.48 -18.44
C GLY A 77 -0.20 5.24 -18.40
N SER A 78 -0.67 4.45 -17.44
CA SER A 78 -2.10 4.16 -17.25
C SER A 78 -2.72 4.97 -16.11
N ALA A 79 -1.97 5.83 -15.42
CA ALA A 79 -2.47 6.67 -14.35
C ALA A 79 -3.54 7.63 -14.90
N ASN A 80 -4.73 7.65 -14.30
CA ASN A 80 -5.83 8.49 -14.77
C ASN A 80 -6.76 8.91 -13.62
N TYR A 81 -6.28 9.77 -12.75
CA TYR A 81 -7.04 10.34 -11.63
C TYR A 81 -7.31 11.83 -11.87
N THR A 82 -8.42 12.32 -11.31
CA THR A 82 -8.76 13.75 -11.27
C THR A 82 -8.35 14.40 -9.96
N SER A 83 -8.27 13.62 -8.87
CA SER A 83 -7.74 14.04 -7.56
C SER A 83 -7.29 12.82 -6.76
N VAL A 84 -6.34 13.03 -5.85
CA VAL A 84 -5.96 12.04 -4.83
C VAL A 84 -5.96 12.71 -3.46
N VAL A 85 -6.70 12.16 -2.49
CA VAL A 85 -6.70 12.64 -1.10
C VAL A 85 -6.13 11.54 -0.21
N ILE A 86 -5.04 11.84 0.50
CA ILE A 86 -4.34 10.91 1.40
C ILE A 86 -4.60 11.37 2.83
N PHE A 87 -5.19 10.50 3.66
CA PHE A 87 -5.52 10.85 5.06
C PHE A 87 -5.53 9.62 5.97
N PRO A 88 -5.24 9.77 7.28
CA PRO A 88 -5.30 8.66 8.22
C PRO A 88 -6.69 8.50 8.85
N THR A 89 -6.98 7.30 9.37
CA THR A 89 -8.20 7.02 10.17
C THR A 89 -7.99 7.21 11.68
N SER A 90 -6.73 7.28 12.13
CA SER A 90 -6.30 7.52 13.53
C SER A 90 -4.90 8.16 13.52
N GLU A 91 -4.24 8.30 14.68
CA GLU A 91 -2.83 8.67 14.74
C GLU A 91 -1.94 7.49 14.30
N TYR A 92 -1.23 7.64 13.18
CA TYR A 92 -0.34 6.62 12.62
C TYR A 92 1.02 7.19 12.22
N THR A 93 2.04 6.33 12.22
CA THR A 93 3.37 6.62 11.72
C THR A 93 3.63 5.89 10.42
N ILE A 94 4.10 6.64 9.41
CA ILE A 94 4.62 6.10 8.16
C ILE A 94 6.13 6.30 8.18
N SER A 95 6.87 5.21 8.15
CA SER A 95 8.33 5.20 8.22
C SER A 95 8.93 4.35 7.10
N GLY A 96 10.24 4.41 6.90
CA GLY A 96 10.91 3.57 5.91
C GLY A 96 12.39 3.92 5.75
N ASN A 97 13.19 2.94 5.35
CA ASN A 97 14.57 3.14 4.93
C ASN A 97 14.67 2.95 3.42
N LEU A 98 14.49 4.03 2.66
CA LEU A 98 14.24 3.99 1.22
C LEU A 98 15.50 4.27 0.38
N GLY A 99 16.68 4.06 0.97
CA GLY A 99 17.97 4.19 0.30
C GLY A 99 18.23 5.62 -0.22
N ASN A 100 18.35 5.76 -1.53
CA ASN A 100 18.57 7.07 -2.17
C ASN A 100 17.31 7.95 -2.15
N TYR A 101 16.13 7.34 -2.01
CA TYR A 101 14.89 8.07 -1.81
C TYR A 101 14.77 8.43 -0.32
N LYS A 102 14.47 9.70 -0.03
CA LYS A 102 14.45 10.24 1.34
C LYS A 102 13.05 10.62 1.82
N ALA A 103 12.01 10.09 1.18
CA ALA A 103 10.62 10.43 1.44
C ALA A 103 9.72 9.19 1.39
N VAL A 104 8.79 9.10 2.33
CA VAL A 104 7.78 8.03 2.42
C VAL A 104 6.56 8.26 1.51
N ILE A 105 6.47 9.45 0.92
CA ILE A 105 5.51 9.78 -0.14
C ILE A 105 6.29 10.58 -1.17
N ILE A 106 6.32 10.10 -2.41
CA ILE A 106 7.01 10.75 -3.53
C ILE A 106 5.96 11.07 -4.60
N LEU A 107 5.91 12.34 -4.98
CA LEU A 107 5.03 12.84 -6.04
C LEU A 107 5.91 13.14 -7.26
N GLU A 108 5.81 12.32 -8.30
CA GLU A 108 6.54 12.49 -9.56
C GLU A 108 5.64 13.19 -10.58
N ASP A 109 5.68 14.52 -10.54
CA ASP A 109 4.80 15.42 -11.30
C ASP A 109 3.30 15.16 -11.06
N ALA A 110 2.94 14.57 -9.91
CA ALA A 110 1.56 14.31 -9.54
C ALA A 110 0.82 15.60 -9.17
N ASP A 111 -0.27 15.87 -9.90
CA ASP A 111 -1.12 17.04 -9.71
C ASP A 111 -2.36 16.74 -8.86
N ASN A 112 -2.92 17.77 -8.22
CA ASN A 112 -4.17 17.69 -7.44
C ASN A 112 -4.17 16.60 -6.34
N VAL A 113 -3.04 16.48 -5.64
CA VAL A 113 -2.86 15.61 -4.47
C VAL A 113 -3.04 16.44 -3.20
N THR A 114 -3.92 15.99 -2.32
CA THR A 114 -4.12 16.56 -0.97
C THR A 114 -3.60 15.57 0.06
N ILE A 115 -2.72 16.01 0.96
CA ILE A 115 -2.30 15.25 2.15
C ILE A 115 -2.95 15.92 3.35
N ASP A 116 -3.79 15.19 4.07
CA ASP A 116 -4.67 15.74 5.09
C ASP A 116 -4.56 14.97 6.42
N GLY A 117 -3.96 15.60 7.42
CA GLY A 117 -3.84 15.10 8.80
C GLY A 117 -5.03 15.49 9.67
N ARG A 118 -6.26 15.24 9.20
CA ARG A 118 -7.52 15.67 9.86
C ARG A 118 -7.88 14.98 11.18
N VAL A 119 -6.99 14.15 11.73
CA VAL A 119 -7.18 13.42 13.00
C VAL A 119 -6.48 14.16 14.12
#